data_AF-A0A534N3V4-F1
#
_entry.id   AF-A0A534N3V4-F1
#
_cell.length_a   1.000
_cell.length_b   1.000
_cell.length_c   1.000
_cell.angle_alpha   90.00
_cell.angle_beta   90.00
_cell.angle_gamma   90.00
#
_symmetry.space_group_name_H-M   'P 1'
#
loop_
_entity.id
_entity.type
_entity.pdbx_description
1 polymer ?
#
loop_
_entity_poly.entity_id
_entity_poly.type
_entity_poly.pdbx_seq_one_letter_code
_entity_poly.pdbx_strand_id
1 'polypeptide(L)'
;MCGIVGYAGRRNALPILLDGLKRLEYRGYDSAGVAIVGSGLQVVKDKGFIANLEAQLPPLIGSTGFAHTRWATHGAPSKVNAHPHTDCTGKLALAHNGIIENYAALREKLESRGHKFVSQTDTESLVHLIESYYEGNLEEATRKALHDARGSYAILAIHADEPGKVVGARNESPLVVGVGPDENFLASDVPALLRYTDRVLYVMDREMVVITPNEVSIQDLEGKPIHRDPQRITWSL
;
A
#
# COMPACT_ATOMS: atom_id res chain seq x y z
N MET A 1 -0.33 3.75 -15.63
CA MET A 1 -1.16 3.14 -14.55
C MET A 1 -0.20 2.79 -13.42
N CYS A 2 -0.53 3.14 -12.18
CA CYS A 2 0.37 2.92 -11.03
C CYS A 2 0.63 1.42 -10.74
N GLY A 3 1.67 1.14 -9.98
CA GLY A 3 2.03 -0.19 -9.47
C GLY A 3 2.14 -0.20 -7.94
N ILE A 4 1.62 -1.25 -7.30
CA ILE A 4 1.70 -1.49 -5.87
C ILE A 4 2.25 -2.90 -5.63
N VAL A 5 3.16 -3.04 -4.67
CA VAL A 5 3.62 -4.34 -4.14
C VAL A 5 3.76 -4.25 -2.63
N GLY A 6 3.22 -5.22 -1.89
CA GLY A 6 3.33 -5.38 -0.45
C GLY A 6 3.90 -6.74 -0.08
N TYR A 7 4.57 -6.80 1.06
CA TYR A 7 5.21 -8.01 1.57
C TYR A 7 5.11 -8.08 3.09
N ALA A 8 4.75 -9.25 3.60
CA ALA A 8 4.89 -9.62 5.01
C ALA A 8 5.49 -11.04 5.08
N GLY A 9 6.67 -11.17 5.67
CA GLY A 9 7.34 -12.47 5.76
C GLY A 9 8.53 -12.46 6.72
N ARG A 10 9.48 -13.37 6.48
CA ARG A 10 10.70 -13.53 7.30
C ARG A 10 11.97 -12.96 6.66
N ARG A 11 11.95 -12.70 5.34
CA ARG A 11 13.11 -12.17 4.61
C ARG A 11 13.15 -10.66 4.73
N ASN A 12 14.28 -10.05 4.36
CA ASN A 12 14.32 -8.59 4.21
C ASN A 12 13.37 -8.18 3.07
N ALA A 13 12.46 -7.24 3.34
CA ALA A 13 11.40 -6.86 2.42
C ALA A 13 11.93 -6.10 1.20
N LEU A 14 12.95 -5.26 1.37
CA LEU A 14 13.39 -4.32 0.34
C LEU A 14 13.70 -4.98 -1.03
N PRO A 15 14.52 -6.05 -1.13
CA PRO A 15 14.83 -6.66 -2.42
C PRO A 15 13.60 -7.26 -3.11
N ILE A 16 12.66 -7.79 -2.33
CA ILE A 16 11.42 -8.40 -2.82
C ILE A 16 10.51 -7.32 -3.40
N LEU A 17 10.32 -6.24 -2.65
CA LEU A 17 9.50 -5.11 -3.05
C LEU A 17 10.03 -4.44 -4.32
N LEU A 18 11.35 -4.23 -4.43
CA LEU A 18 11.96 -3.65 -5.63
C LEU A 18 11.85 -4.57 -6.84
N ASP A 19 12.08 -5.87 -6.70
CA ASP A 19 11.89 -6.84 -7.80
C ASP A 19 10.44 -6.86 -8.29
N GLY A 20 9.47 -6.90 -7.36
CA GLY A 20 8.06 -6.84 -7.71
C GLY A 20 7.70 -5.52 -8.41
N LEU A 21 8.22 -4.40 -7.92
CA LEU A 21 7.94 -3.09 -8.50
C LEU A 21 8.52 -2.93 -9.91
N LYS A 22 9.73 -3.45 -10.15
CA LYS A 22 10.37 -3.50 -11.49
C LYS A 22 9.54 -4.27 -12.51
N ARG A 23 8.88 -5.34 -12.06
CA ARG A 23 7.96 -6.14 -12.90
C ARG A 23 6.69 -5.37 -13.29
N LEU A 24 6.40 -4.24 -12.67
CA LEU A 24 5.26 -3.37 -12.98
C LEU A 24 5.64 -2.15 -13.83
N GLU A 25 6.91 -1.97 -14.22
CA GLU A 25 7.38 -0.79 -14.96
C GLU A 25 6.71 -0.60 -16.32
N TYR A 26 6.28 -1.69 -16.98
CA TYR A 26 5.57 -1.64 -18.26
C TYR A 26 4.28 -0.81 -18.22
N ARG A 27 3.75 -0.52 -17.03
CA ARG A 27 2.55 0.29 -16.83
C ARG A 27 2.81 1.81 -16.89
N GLY A 28 4.07 2.22 -16.87
CA GLY A 28 4.51 3.63 -16.87
C GLY A 28 4.31 4.36 -15.53
N TYR A 29 5.25 5.24 -15.17
CA TYR A 29 5.26 5.99 -13.90
C TYR A 29 6.17 7.23 -13.97
N ASP A 30 6.01 8.16 -13.01
CA ASP A 30 6.79 9.40 -12.87
C ASP A 30 7.54 9.53 -11.54
N SER A 31 7.27 8.63 -10.58
CA SER A 31 7.90 8.60 -9.27
C SER A 31 7.76 7.22 -8.62
N ALA A 32 8.60 6.92 -7.64
CA ALA A 32 8.58 5.65 -6.92
C ALA A 32 9.01 5.80 -5.46
N GLY A 33 8.61 4.87 -4.62
CA GLY A 33 9.01 4.83 -3.22
C GLY A 33 8.71 3.52 -2.51
N VAL A 34 9.23 3.40 -1.30
CA VAL A 34 9.12 2.21 -0.43
C VAL A 34 8.88 2.65 1.02
N ALA A 35 8.08 1.87 1.74
CA ALA A 35 7.92 1.94 3.19
C ALA A 35 8.23 0.57 3.79
N ILE A 36 9.07 0.53 4.83
CA ILE A 36 9.46 -0.69 5.53
C ILE A 36 9.34 -0.49 7.03
N VAL A 37 8.79 -1.48 7.73
CA VAL A 37 8.78 -1.54 9.19
C VAL A 37 9.95 -2.41 9.66
N GLY A 38 10.92 -1.76 10.31
CA GLY A 38 12.08 -2.37 10.97
C GLY A 38 12.06 -2.08 12.47
N SER A 39 13.10 -1.39 12.97
CA SER A 39 13.09 -0.80 14.33
C SER A 39 12.10 0.37 14.48
N GLY A 40 11.50 0.79 13.37
CA GLY A 40 10.48 1.82 13.22
C GLY A 40 10.04 1.86 11.76
N LEU A 41 9.16 2.80 11.42
CA LEU A 41 8.77 3.02 10.03
C LEU A 41 9.86 3.81 9.28
N GLN A 42 10.31 3.29 8.15
CA GLN A 42 11.29 3.92 7.27
C GLN A 42 10.65 4.12 5.89
N VAL A 43 10.60 5.37 5.43
CA VAL A 43 10.04 5.73 4.11
C VAL A 43 11.11 6.39 3.25
N VAL A 44 11.30 5.88 2.04
CA VAL A 44 12.19 6.47 1.04
C VAL A 44 11.43 6.56 -0.27
N LYS A 45 11.40 7.76 -0.86
CA LYS A 45 10.68 8.03 -2.10
C LYS A 45 11.40 9.10 -2.90
N ASP A 46 11.26 9.04 -4.21
CA ASP A 46 11.84 10.04 -5.09
C ASP A 46 11.07 10.20 -6.41
N LYS A 47 11.34 11.31 -7.09
CA LYS A 47 10.87 11.56 -8.46
C LYS A 47 11.70 10.76 -9.47
N GLY A 48 11.04 10.28 -10.51
CA GLY A 48 11.66 9.60 -11.64
C GLY A 48 11.64 8.08 -11.51
N PHE A 49 12.61 7.44 -12.15
CA PHE A 49 12.66 5.99 -12.30
C PHE A 49 13.08 5.26 -11.02
N ILE A 50 12.75 3.97 -10.92
CA ILE A 50 13.13 3.12 -9.79
C ILE A 50 14.65 3.13 -9.57
N ALA A 51 15.45 3.23 -10.64
CA ALA A 51 16.90 3.36 -10.54
C ALA A 51 17.36 4.58 -9.72
N ASN A 52 16.62 5.71 -9.78
CA ASN A 52 16.92 6.90 -8.98
C ASN A 52 16.68 6.64 -7.48
N LEU A 53 15.59 5.94 -7.18
CA LEU A 53 15.27 5.50 -5.82
C LEU A 53 16.39 4.57 -5.30
N GLU A 54 16.77 3.56 -6.09
CA GLU A 54 17.82 2.60 -5.73
C GLU A 54 19.17 3.25 -5.42
N ALA A 55 19.55 4.27 -6.19
CA ALA A 55 20.80 5.00 -5.97
C ALA A 55 20.86 5.76 -4.63
N GLN A 56 19.70 6.04 -4.01
CA GLN A 56 19.59 6.82 -2.78
C GLN A 56 19.14 5.99 -1.57
N LEU A 57 18.82 4.70 -1.76
CA LEU A 57 18.34 3.85 -0.69
C LEU A 57 19.45 3.61 0.34
N PRO A 58 19.25 3.99 1.61
CA PRO A 58 20.11 3.48 2.67
C PRO A 58 19.84 1.98 2.87
N PRO A 59 20.67 1.28 3.64
CA PRO A 59 20.32 -0.06 4.11
C PRO A 59 19.01 0.00 4.93
N LEU A 60 17.92 -0.51 4.34
CA LEU A 60 16.64 -0.69 5.03
C LEU A 60 16.52 -2.15 5.46
N ILE A 61 16.27 -2.35 6.75
CA ILE A 61 16.15 -3.67 7.37
C ILE A 61 14.77 -3.78 7.98
N GLY A 62 13.97 -4.70 7.47
CA GLY A 62 12.64 -5.00 7.98
C GLY A 62 11.98 -6.06 7.12
N SER A 63 11.08 -6.84 7.71
CA SER A 63 10.44 -7.97 7.02
C SER A 63 9.00 -7.70 6.60
N THR A 64 8.56 -6.45 6.71
CA THR A 64 7.21 -6.00 6.34
C THR A 64 7.28 -4.63 5.69
N GLY A 65 6.55 -4.44 4.61
CA GLY A 65 6.54 -3.18 3.90
C GLY A 65 5.78 -3.22 2.58
N PHE A 66 5.83 -2.11 1.87
CA PHE A 66 5.32 -2.01 0.51
C PHE A 66 6.13 -1.02 -0.32
N ALA A 67 6.00 -1.12 -1.64
CA ALA A 67 6.55 -0.19 -2.60
C ALA A 67 5.50 0.23 -3.64
N HIS A 68 5.71 1.40 -4.23
CA HIS A 68 4.77 2.04 -5.15
C HIS A 68 5.48 2.71 -6.32
N THR A 69 4.86 2.65 -7.49
CA THR A 69 5.16 3.49 -8.65
C THR A 69 3.94 4.33 -8.97
N ARG A 70 4.13 5.64 -9.08
CA ARG A 70 3.06 6.62 -9.22
C ARG A 70 2.97 7.15 -10.63
N TRP A 71 1.73 7.30 -11.10
CA TRP A 71 1.33 8.09 -12.25
C TRP A 71 0.44 9.22 -11.75
N ALA A 72 0.92 10.46 -11.81
CA ALA A 72 0.30 11.61 -11.19
C ALA A 72 -1.07 11.95 -11.77
N THR A 73 -2.07 12.12 -10.89
CA THR A 73 -3.39 12.67 -11.20
C THR A 73 -3.59 14.00 -10.47
N HIS A 74 -3.42 14.01 -9.14
CA HIS A 74 -3.44 15.20 -8.29
C HIS A 74 -2.04 15.55 -7.79
N GLY A 75 -1.57 16.78 -8.05
CA GLY A 75 -0.24 17.24 -7.68
C GLY A 75 0.85 16.80 -8.65
N ALA A 76 1.69 17.74 -9.07
CA ALA A 76 2.75 17.50 -10.06
C ALA A 76 3.77 16.45 -9.59
N PRO A 77 4.41 15.68 -10.50
CA PRO A 77 5.48 14.75 -10.15
C PRO A 77 6.61 15.42 -9.36
N SER A 78 6.76 15.00 -8.11
CA SER A 78 7.74 15.51 -7.15
C SER A 78 8.04 14.45 -6.09
N LYS A 79 9.18 14.58 -5.39
CA LYS A 79 9.50 13.72 -4.24
C LYS A 79 8.44 13.80 -3.13
N VAL A 80 7.84 14.97 -2.93
CA VAL A 80 6.80 15.19 -1.91
C VAL A 80 5.50 14.46 -2.26
N ASN A 81 5.08 14.51 -3.52
CA ASN A 81 3.85 13.88 -4.01
C ASN A 81 4.03 12.39 -4.38
N ALA A 82 5.27 11.89 -4.41
CA ALA A 82 5.52 10.46 -4.55
C ALA A 82 4.89 9.71 -3.38
N HIS A 83 4.43 8.48 -3.62
CA HIS A 83 4.05 7.57 -2.54
C HIS A 83 5.30 6.84 -2.04
N PRO A 84 5.32 6.37 -0.78
CA PRO A 84 4.26 6.39 0.23
C PRO A 84 4.00 7.79 0.85
N HIS A 85 2.76 8.03 1.28
CA HIS A 85 2.42 9.13 2.19
C HIS A 85 2.46 8.66 3.65
N THR A 86 2.72 9.56 4.58
CA THR A 86 2.74 9.28 6.02
C THR A 86 1.74 10.13 6.78
N ASP A 87 1.35 9.69 7.96
CA ASP A 87 0.59 10.48 8.91
C ASP A 87 1.43 11.60 9.58
N CYS A 88 0.82 12.38 10.48
CA CYS A 88 1.52 13.48 11.16
C CYS A 88 2.60 12.97 12.13
N THR A 89 2.48 11.74 12.64
CA THR A 89 3.45 11.16 13.58
C THR A 89 4.61 10.44 12.87
N GLY A 90 4.45 10.12 11.59
CA GLY A 90 5.41 9.33 10.82
C GLY A 90 5.42 7.85 11.19
N LYS A 91 4.33 7.33 11.79
CA LYS A 91 4.17 5.91 12.16
C LYS A 91 3.28 5.13 11.22
N LEU A 92 2.42 5.78 10.47
CA LEU A 92 1.57 5.18 9.45
C LEU A 92 2.11 5.54 8.07
N ALA A 93 2.20 4.56 7.16
CA ALA A 93 2.45 4.81 5.74
C ALA A 93 1.33 4.22 4.87
N LEU A 94 0.98 4.93 3.80
CA LEU A 94 -0.03 4.54 2.82
C LEU A 94 0.47 4.70 1.38
N ALA A 95 0.20 3.71 0.53
CA ALA A 95 0.21 3.85 -0.93
C ALA A 95 -1.18 3.62 -1.50
N HIS A 96 -1.45 4.25 -2.65
CA HIS A 96 -2.78 4.28 -3.27
C HIS A 96 -2.69 4.25 -4.80
N ASN A 97 -3.54 3.45 -5.43
CA ASN A 97 -3.83 3.47 -6.87
C ASN A 97 -5.31 3.80 -7.08
N GLY A 98 -5.61 4.92 -7.72
CA GLY A 98 -6.98 5.35 -7.96
C GLY A 98 -7.13 6.85 -7.72
N ILE A 99 -8.34 7.27 -7.38
CA ILE A 99 -8.69 8.66 -7.08
C ILE A 99 -9.67 8.67 -5.90
N ILE A 100 -9.32 9.39 -4.84
CA ILE A 100 -10.26 9.73 -3.76
C ILE A 100 -11.00 11.01 -4.15
N GLU A 101 -12.24 10.87 -4.59
CA GLU A 101 -13.03 11.95 -5.19
C GLU A 101 -13.42 13.03 -4.18
N ASN A 102 -13.68 12.65 -2.93
CA ASN A 102 -14.05 13.59 -1.87
C ASN A 102 -12.84 14.12 -1.07
N TYR A 103 -11.61 14.01 -1.59
CA TYR A 103 -10.40 14.38 -0.88
C TYR A 103 -10.39 15.84 -0.40
N ALA A 104 -10.93 16.78 -1.18
CA ALA A 104 -10.94 18.20 -0.81
C ALA A 104 -11.75 18.46 0.47
N ALA A 105 -12.93 17.85 0.58
CA ALA A 105 -13.78 17.95 1.77
C ALA A 105 -13.16 17.22 2.98
N LEU A 106 -12.52 16.08 2.75
CA LEU A 106 -11.77 15.36 3.80
C LEU A 106 -10.61 16.21 4.32
N ARG A 107 -9.84 16.81 3.42
CA ARG A 107 -8.70 17.68 3.75
C ARG A 107 -9.12 18.87 4.59
N GLU A 108 -10.13 19.63 4.18
CA GLU A 108 -10.64 20.78 4.93
C GLU A 108 -11.05 20.38 6.36
N LYS A 109 -11.80 19.27 6.49
CA LYS A 109 -12.21 18.71 7.79
C LYS A 109 -11.01 18.33 8.65
N LEU A 110 -10.00 17.67 8.08
CA LEU A 110 -8.81 17.22 8.81
C LEU A 110 -7.89 18.38 9.20
N GLU A 111 -7.71 19.37 8.33
CA GLU A 111 -6.96 20.60 8.63
C GLU A 111 -7.63 21.37 9.79
N SER A 112 -8.97 21.44 9.82
CA SER A 112 -9.72 22.05 10.94
C SER A 112 -9.52 21.33 12.29
N ARG A 113 -9.10 20.06 12.25
CA ARG A 113 -8.78 19.22 13.42
C ARG A 113 -7.28 19.22 13.75
N GLY A 114 -6.47 19.99 13.03
CA GLY A 114 -5.05 20.18 13.31
C GLY A 114 -4.09 19.26 12.54
N HIS A 115 -4.58 18.45 11.59
CA HIS A 115 -3.70 17.65 10.73
C HIS A 115 -2.91 18.56 9.79
N LYS A 116 -1.63 18.23 9.55
CA LYS A 116 -0.72 19.02 8.71
C LYS A 116 -0.44 18.30 7.41
N PHE A 117 -0.97 18.83 6.32
CA PHE A 117 -0.73 18.34 4.97
C PHE A 117 0.52 18.99 4.36
N VAL A 118 1.35 18.17 3.72
CA VAL A 118 2.59 18.60 3.06
C VAL A 118 2.55 18.40 1.55
N SER A 119 1.63 17.59 1.03
CA SER A 119 1.47 17.28 -0.39
C SER A 119 0.20 17.92 -0.98
N GLN A 120 0.03 17.72 -2.28
CA GLN A 120 -1.16 18.14 -3.04
C GLN A 120 -2.02 16.95 -3.49
N THR A 121 -1.71 15.75 -2.98
CA THR A 121 -2.34 14.51 -3.42
C THR A 121 -3.65 14.25 -2.67
N ASP A 122 -4.57 13.59 -3.34
CA ASP A 122 -5.77 13.01 -2.74
C ASP A 122 -5.40 11.90 -1.73
N THR A 123 -4.35 11.12 -2.01
CA THR A 123 -3.81 10.06 -1.13
C THR A 123 -3.47 10.57 0.28
N GLU A 124 -2.93 11.77 0.42
CA GLU A 124 -2.58 12.32 1.74
C GLU A 124 -3.83 12.54 2.61
N SER A 125 -4.97 12.85 2.00
CA SER A 125 -6.24 12.96 2.73
C SER A 125 -6.66 11.61 3.31
N LEU A 126 -6.39 10.52 2.59
CA LEU A 126 -6.72 9.18 3.06
C LEU A 126 -5.81 8.71 4.20
N VAL A 127 -4.50 8.99 4.15
CA VAL A 127 -3.60 8.61 5.26
C VAL A 127 -3.93 9.36 6.54
N HIS A 128 -4.26 10.66 6.46
CA HIS A 128 -4.70 11.43 7.63
C HIS A 128 -6.09 11.04 8.12
N LEU A 129 -6.97 10.57 7.24
CA LEU A 129 -8.26 10.03 7.65
C LEU A 129 -8.09 8.73 8.44
N ILE A 130 -7.22 7.82 7.98
CA ILE A 130 -6.86 6.60 8.72
C ILE A 130 -6.21 6.96 10.07
N GLU A 131 -5.26 7.91 10.07
CA GLU A 131 -4.64 8.45 11.29
C GLU A 131 -5.71 8.91 12.29
N SER A 132 -6.71 9.65 11.84
CA SER A 132 -7.76 10.19 12.72
C SER A 132 -8.65 9.12 13.38
N TYR A 133 -8.66 7.91 12.84
CA TYR A 133 -9.39 6.76 13.37
C TYR A 133 -8.50 5.75 14.09
N TYR A 134 -7.18 5.98 14.15
CA TYR A 134 -6.23 5.03 14.71
C TYR A 134 -6.25 5.03 16.25
N GLU A 135 -6.75 3.94 16.82
CA GLU A 135 -6.78 3.67 18.26
C GLU A 135 -6.05 2.35 18.59
N GLY A 136 -4.91 2.10 17.95
CA GLY A 136 -4.10 0.87 18.14
C GLY A 136 -4.51 -0.31 17.27
N ASN A 137 -5.39 -0.09 16.28
CA ASN A 137 -5.79 -1.12 15.31
C ASN A 137 -5.89 -0.51 13.91
N LEU A 138 -4.87 -0.78 13.09
CA LEU A 138 -4.77 -0.26 11.72
C LEU A 138 -5.92 -0.74 10.83
N GLU A 139 -6.34 -1.98 11.02
CA GLU A 139 -7.39 -2.59 10.21
C GLU A 139 -8.73 -1.89 10.43
N GLU A 140 -9.10 -1.65 11.69
CA GLU A 140 -10.33 -0.95 12.05
C GLU A 140 -10.30 0.52 11.62
N ALA A 141 -9.17 1.20 11.84
CA ALA A 141 -8.96 2.57 11.39
C ALA A 141 -9.11 2.70 9.87
N THR A 142 -8.56 1.74 9.13
CA THR A 142 -8.69 1.67 7.67
C THR A 142 -10.15 1.46 7.26
N ARG A 143 -10.91 0.59 7.95
CA ARG A 143 -12.35 0.42 7.67
C ARG A 143 -13.11 1.72 7.76
N LYS A 144 -12.97 2.41 8.89
CA LYS A 144 -13.71 3.65 9.19
C LYS A 144 -13.37 4.72 8.14
N ALA A 145 -12.10 4.83 7.78
CA ALA A 145 -11.67 5.74 6.72
C ALA A 145 -12.29 5.41 5.35
N LEU A 146 -12.39 4.12 4.99
CA LEU A 146 -12.97 3.70 3.71
C LEU A 146 -14.49 3.80 3.64
N HIS A 147 -15.20 3.86 4.78
CA HIS A 147 -16.62 4.23 4.81
C HIS A 147 -16.85 5.71 4.48
N ASP A 148 -15.91 6.56 4.87
CA ASP A 148 -15.96 8.01 4.63
C ASP A 148 -15.40 8.40 3.25
N ALA A 149 -14.48 7.61 2.70
CA ALA A 149 -13.85 7.87 1.40
C ALA A 149 -14.77 7.49 0.23
N ARG A 150 -14.70 8.26 -0.86
CA ARG A 150 -15.43 8.01 -2.12
C ARG A 150 -14.46 7.97 -3.29
N GLY A 151 -14.71 7.07 -4.24
CA GLY A 151 -13.92 6.93 -5.46
C GLY A 151 -13.35 5.52 -5.62
N SER A 152 -12.33 5.42 -6.45
CA SER A 152 -11.63 4.17 -6.77
C SER A 152 -10.31 4.12 -6.02
N TYR A 153 -9.96 2.95 -5.49
CA TYR A 153 -8.72 2.75 -4.76
C TYR A 153 -8.26 1.29 -4.77
N ALA A 154 -6.95 1.10 -4.81
CA ALA A 154 -6.26 -0.03 -4.23
C ALA A 154 -5.22 0.56 -3.30
N ILE A 155 -5.28 0.22 -2.01
CA ILE A 155 -4.38 0.77 -1.00
C ILE A 155 -3.56 -0.32 -0.35
N LEU A 156 -2.39 0.08 0.15
CA LEU A 156 -1.63 -0.65 1.17
C LEU A 156 -1.26 0.30 2.30
N ALA A 157 -1.49 -0.13 3.53
CA ALA A 157 -1.16 0.57 4.75
C ALA A 157 -0.34 -0.32 5.69
N ILE A 158 0.64 0.29 6.37
CA ILE A 158 1.43 -0.35 7.43
C ILE A 158 1.62 0.64 8.58
N HIS A 159 1.78 0.12 9.80
CA HIS A 159 1.98 0.93 10.99
C HIS A 159 3.21 0.47 11.79
N ALA A 160 4.01 1.41 12.31
CA ALA A 160 5.22 1.14 13.07
C ALA A 160 4.97 0.31 14.34
N ASP A 161 3.81 0.53 14.99
CA ASP A 161 3.42 -0.17 16.22
C ASP A 161 2.71 -1.52 15.95
N GLU A 162 2.49 -1.88 14.68
CA GLU A 162 1.91 -3.17 14.26
C GLU A 162 2.82 -3.88 13.22
N PRO A 163 4.06 -4.23 13.58
CA PRO A 163 4.99 -4.90 12.67
C PRO A 163 4.47 -6.28 12.25
N GLY A 164 4.89 -6.76 11.08
CA GLY A 164 4.43 -8.04 10.54
C GLY A 164 3.06 -7.99 9.84
N LYS A 165 2.44 -6.81 9.74
CA LYS A 165 1.10 -6.63 9.18
C LYS A 165 1.10 -5.65 8.00
N VAL A 166 0.45 -6.02 6.90
CA VAL A 166 0.06 -5.09 5.82
C VAL A 166 -1.44 -5.16 5.64
N VAL A 167 -2.11 -4.01 5.71
CA VAL A 167 -3.54 -3.87 5.43
C VAL A 167 -3.70 -3.38 4.01
N GLY A 168 -4.47 -4.11 3.19
CA GLY A 168 -4.85 -3.73 1.85
C GLY A 168 -6.37 -3.58 1.74
N ALA A 169 -6.81 -2.79 0.77
CA ALA A 169 -8.22 -2.70 0.43
C ALA A 169 -8.38 -2.32 -1.04
N ARG A 170 -9.53 -2.67 -1.61
CA ARG A 170 -9.84 -2.41 -3.00
C ARG A 170 -11.27 -1.90 -3.20
N ASN A 171 -11.40 -0.94 -4.10
CA ASN A 171 -12.62 -0.59 -4.81
C ASN A 171 -12.24 -0.12 -6.23
N GLU A 172 -12.63 -0.86 -7.27
CA GLU A 172 -12.46 -0.51 -8.69
C GLU A 172 -11.01 -0.40 -9.22
N SER A 173 -10.00 -0.61 -8.38
CA SER A 173 -8.58 -0.67 -8.74
C SER A 173 -8.01 -2.06 -8.39
N PRO A 174 -7.32 -2.78 -9.30
CA PRO A 174 -6.93 -4.17 -9.04
C PRO A 174 -6.02 -4.35 -7.83
N LEU A 175 -6.28 -5.40 -7.04
CA LEU A 175 -5.44 -5.88 -5.96
C LEU A 175 -5.53 -7.41 -5.89
N VAL A 176 -4.37 -8.06 -5.78
CA VAL A 176 -4.23 -9.51 -5.72
C VAL A 176 -3.30 -9.88 -4.57
N VAL A 177 -3.64 -10.95 -3.84
CA VAL A 177 -2.79 -11.56 -2.82
C VAL A 177 -1.95 -12.65 -3.47
N GLY A 178 -0.67 -12.72 -3.15
CA GLY A 178 0.17 -13.89 -3.37
C GLY A 178 0.32 -14.66 -2.06
N VAL A 179 0.10 -15.97 -2.08
CA VAL A 179 0.16 -16.83 -0.89
C VAL A 179 1.44 -17.67 -0.93
N GLY A 180 2.26 -17.55 0.12
CA GLY A 180 3.46 -18.37 0.33
C GLY A 180 3.41 -19.16 1.65
N PRO A 181 4.36 -20.07 1.90
CA PRO A 181 4.36 -20.89 3.13
C PRO A 181 4.60 -20.12 4.44
N ASP A 182 5.51 -19.14 4.43
CA ASP A 182 5.92 -18.32 5.60
C ASP A 182 5.99 -16.82 5.24
N GLU A 183 5.31 -16.45 4.17
CA GLU A 183 5.26 -15.10 3.64
C GLU A 183 4.05 -14.91 2.73
N ASN A 184 3.49 -13.70 2.76
CA ASN A 184 2.38 -13.32 1.91
C ASN A 184 2.68 -11.99 1.22
N PHE A 185 2.02 -11.77 0.09
CA PHE A 185 2.27 -10.65 -0.81
C PHE A 185 0.96 -9.98 -1.19
N LEU A 186 1.03 -8.70 -1.51
CA LEU A 186 -0.04 -7.97 -2.18
C LEU A 186 0.52 -7.32 -3.43
N ALA A 187 -0.23 -7.26 -4.52
CA ALA A 187 0.18 -6.50 -5.69
C ALA A 187 -1.02 -5.98 -6.48
N SER A 188 -0.81 -4.92 -7.26
CA SER A 188 -1.80 -4.46 -8.24
C SER A 188 -1.82 -5.27 -9.54
N ASP A 189 -0.90 -6.23 -9.69
CA ASP A 189 -0.90 -7.20 -10.79
C ASP A 189 -0.14 -8.48 -10.42
N VAL A 190 -0.54 -9.59 -11.02
CA VAL A 190 0.04 -10.94 -10.84
C VAL A 190 1.52 -11.03 -11.25
N PRO A 191 2.00 -10.41 -12.36
CA PRO A 191 3.41 -10.45 -12.76
C PRO A 191 4.41 -10.10 -11.64
N ALA A 192 4.05 -9.18 -10.73
CA ALA A 192 4.90 -8.80 -9.60
C ALA A 192 5.14 -9.94 -8.59
N LEU A 193 4.28 -10.95 -8.59
CA LEU A 193 4.25 -12.02 -7.59
C LEU A 193 4.85 -13.34 -8.11
N LEU A 194 4.86 -13.57 -9.42
CA LEU A 194 5.16 -14.88 -10.03
C LEU A 194 6.56 -15.42 -9.75
N ARG A 195 7.52 -14.58 -9.36
CA ARG A 195 8.84 -15.03 -8.90
C ARG A 195 8.77 -15.74 -7.55
N TYR A 196 7.79 -15.40 -6.73
CA TYR A 196 7.69 -15.82 -5.32
C TYR A 196 6.58 -16.82 -5.08
N THR A 197 5.49 -16.74 -5.82
CA THR A 197 4.38 -17.69 -5.73
C THR A 197 3.54 -17.70 -7.00
N ASP A 198 3.00 -18.87 -7.33
CA ASP A 198 1.97 -19.06 -8.36
C ASP A 198 0.56 -19.17 -7.75
N ARG A 199 0.41 -19.08 -6.42
CA ARG A 199 -0.88 -19.16 -5.72
C ARG A 199 -1.39 -17.77 -5.41
N VAL A 200 -2.54 -17.41 -5.98
CA VAL A 200 -3.11 -16.07 -5.87
C VAL A 200 -4.56 -16.03 -5.40
N LEU A 201 -4.93 -14.98 -4.70
CA LEU A 201 -6.32 -14.64 -4.36
C LEU A 201 -6.65 -13.25 -4.89
N TYR A 202 -7.73 -13.12 -5.65
CA TYR A 202 -8.20 -11.79 -6.05
C TYR A 202 -9.00 -11.16 -4.89
N VAL A 203 -8.63 -9.93 -4.56
CA VAL A 203 -9.42 -9.06 -3.69
C VAL A 203 -10.51 -8.45 -4.56
N MET A 204 -11.75 -8.46 -4.10
CA MET A 204 -12.89 -7.88 -4.83
C MET A 204 -13.17 -6.45 -4.36
N ASP A 205 -14.08 -5.78 -5.06
CA ASP A 205 -14.46 -4.41 -4.71
C ASP A 205 -15.18 -4.40 -3.35
N ARG A 206 -14.88 -3.37 -2.55
CA ARG A 206 -15.34 -3.23 -1.16
C ARG A 206 -14.89 -4.37 -0.25
N GLU A 207 -13.74 -4.98 -0.56
CA GLU A 207 -13.06 -5.91 0.34
C GLU A 207 -11.78 -5.29 0.93
N MET A 208 -11.51 -5.68 2.16
CA MET A 208 -10.24 -5.47 2.84
C MET A 208 -9.53 -6.80 3.01
N VAL A 209 -8.20 -6.74 2.96
CA VAL A 209 -7.32 -7.88 3.18
C VAL A 209 -6.24 -7.50 4.18
N VAL A 210 -5.94 -8.40 5.10
CA VAL A 210 -4.79 -8.28 5.99
C VAL A 210 -3.87 -9.46 5.72
N ILE A 211 -2.60 -9.15 5.44
CA ILE A 211 -1.57 -10.16 5.31
C ILE A 211 -0.59 -10.06 6.48
N THR A 212 -0.22 -11.23 6.98
CA THR A 212 0.91 -11.44 7.90
C THR A 212 1.81 -12.54 7.31
N PRO A 213 2.98 -12.87 7.89
CA PRO A 213 3.76 -14.01 7.43
C PRO A 213 3.00 -15.33 7.41
N ASN A 214 2.03 -15.51 8.31
CA ASN A 214 1.38 -16.79 8.54
C ASN A 214 -0.09 -16.83 8.07
N GLU A 215 -0.68 -15.67 7.81
CA GLU A 215 -2.13 -15.55 7.60
C GLU A 215 -2.48 -14.54 6.51
N VAL A 216 -3.54 -14.88 5.76
CA VAL A 216 -4.27 -13.97 4.89
C VAL A 216 -5.72 -13.97 5.37
N SER A 217 -6.21 -12.81 5.79
CA SER A 217 -7.60 -12.60 6.19
C SER A 217 -8.27 -11.64 5.23
N ILE A 218 -9.45 -12.00 4.71
CA ILE A 218 -10.27 -11.14 3.84
C ILE A 218 -11.60 -10.90 4.52
N GLN A 219 -12.10 -9.67 4.42
CA GLN A 219 -13.40 -9.27 4.92
C GLN A 219 -14.03 -8.22 4.00
N ASP A 220 -15.36 -8.09 4.04
CA ASP A 220 -16.02 -6.93 3.45
C ASP A 220 -15.83 -5.67 4.31
N LEU A 221 -16.26 -4.50 3.79
CA LEU A 221 -16.19 -3.23 4.53
C LEU A 221 -17.09 -3.19 5.78
N GLU A 222 -17.99 -4.15 5.92
CA GLU A 222 -18.87 -4.35 7.07
C GLU A 222 -18.21 -5.24 8.14
N GLY A 223 -16.99 -5.73 7.89
CA GLY A 223 -16.19 -6.53 8.82
C GLY A 223 -16.55 -8.01 8.86
N LYS A 224 -17.33 -8.50 7.89
CA LYS A 224 -17.69 -9.90 7.78
C LYS A 224 -16.56 -10.68 7.10
N PRO A 225 -16.06 -11.77 7.69
CA PRO A 225 -15.04 -12.61 7.08
C PRO A 225 -15.49 -13.21 5.74
N ILE A 226 -14.56 -13.27 4.79
CA ILE A 226 -14.73 -13.87 3.46
C ILE A 226 -13.70 -14.97 3.30
N HIS A 227 -14.17 -16.19 3.07
CA HIS A 227 -13.30 -17.32 2.76
C HIS A 227 -13.18 -17.49 1.25
N ARG A 228 -11.93 -17.64 0.78
CA ARG A 228 -11.62 -17.83 -0.63
C ARG A 228 -10.38 -18.70 -0.77
N ASP A 229 -10.45 -19.70 -1.64
CA ASP A 229 -9.32 -20.59 -1.92
C ASP A 229 -8.38 -19.98 -2.97
N PRO A 230 -7.05 -20.07 -2.78
CA PRO A 230 -6.09 -19.57 -3.76
C PRO A 230 -6.18 -20.32 -5.09
N GLN A 231 -6.16 -19.57 -6.18
CA GLN A 231 -6.05 -20.11 -7.53
C GLN A 231 -4.59 -20.24 -7.93
N ARG A 232 -4.27 -21.26 -8.74
CA ARG A 232 -2.93 -21.45 -9.28
C ARG A 232 -2.81 -20.78 -10.65
N ILE A 233 -1.82 -19.91 -10.80
CA ILE A 233 -1.45 -19.31 -12.09
C ILE A 233 -0.60 -20.32 -12.86
N THR A 234 -1.01 -20.61 -14.10
CA THR A 234 -0.39 -21.65 -14.94
C THR A 234 0.53 -21.10 -16.02
N TRP A 235 0.62 -19.77 -16.14
CA TRP A 235 1.49 -19.09 -17.11
C TRP A 235 2.69 -18.44 -16.40
N SER A 236 3.76 -18.21 -17.16
CA SER A 236 4.97 -17.51 -16.73
C SER A 236 5.25 -16.30 -17.63
N LEU A 237 6.06 -15.36 -17.13
CA LEU A 237 6.56 -14.20 -17.89
C LEU A 237 7.75 -14.56 -18.77
#